data_AF-A0A8T6SI62-F1
#
_entry.id   AF-A0A8T6SI62-F1
#
_cell.length_a   1.000
_cell.length_b   1.000
_cell.length_c   1.000
_cell.angle_alpha   90.00
_cell.angle_beta   90.00
_cell.angle_gamma   90.00
#
_symmetry.space_group_name_H-M   'P 1'
#
loop_
_entity.id
_entity.type
_entity.pdbx_description
1 polymer ?
#
loop_
_entity_poly.entity_id
_entity_poly.type
_entity_poly.pdbx_seq_one_letter_code
_entity_poly.pdbx_strand_id
1 'polypeptide(L)' 'SEVYGRTTDVIIDENEIASAAVGPHPLDKNWGIFEAWAGVGFGIERMAMVKMDTKRIKHVARSLTYLDGASLDVQ' A
#
# COMPACT_ATOMS: atom_id res chain seq x y z
N SER A 1 -14.30 5.30 4.16
CA SER A 1 -15.12 4.49 3.23
C SER A 1 -16.38 5.20 2.73
N GLU A 2 -16.66 6.46 3.13
CA GLU A 2 -17.95 7.12 2.86
C GLU A 2 -17.93 8.08 1.66
N VAL A 3 -16.74 8.44 1.16
CA VAL A 3 -16.55 9.41 0.05
C VAL A 3 -16.01 8.75 -1.23
N TYR A 4 -15.36 7.61 -1.08
CA TYR A 4 -14.88 6.76 -2.17
C TYR A 4 -15.94 5.66 -2.36
N GLY A 5 -16.21 5.21 -3.59
CA GLY A 5 -17.16 4.13 -3.87
C GLY A 5 -16.81 2.80 -3.18
N ARG A 6 -17.32 1.66 -3.70
CA ARG A 6 -16.91 0.33 -3.20
C ARG A 6 -15.38 0.19 -3.32
N THR A 7 -14.68 0.26 -2.20
CA THR A 7 -13.26 -0.13 -2.10
C THR A 7 -13.16 -1.62 -1.85
N THR A 8 -12.09 -2.24 -2.34
CA THR A 8 -11.73 -3.63 -2.04
C THR A 8 -10.34 -3.62 -1.45
N ASP A 9 -10.25 -3.94 -0.16
CA ASP A 9 -9.00 -3.92 0.57
C ASP A 9 -8.39 -5.33 0.63
N VAL A 10 -7.08 -5.43 0.43
CA VAL A 10 -6.33 -6.69 0.47
C VAL A 10 -5.57 -6.75 1.79
N ILE A 11 -5.90 -7.75 2.62
CA ILE A 11 -5.37 -7.92 3.97
C ILE A 11 -4.57 -9.23 4.05
N ILE A 12 -3.39 -9.18 4.65
CA ILE A 12 -2.56 -10.35 5.02
C ILE A 12 -2.13 -10.18 6.46
N ASP A 13 -2.36 -11.19 7.31
CA ASP A 13 -1.95 -11.19 8.73
C ASP A 13 -2.33 -9.88 9.44
N GLU A 14 -3.60 -9.49 9.31
CA GLU A 14 -4.18 -8.25 9.86
C GLU A 14 -3.63 -6.93 9.26
N ASN A 15 -2.69 -6.99 8.33
CA ASN A 15 -2.11 -5.84 7.65
C ASN A 15 -2.78 -5.60 6.29
N GLU A 16 -3.37 -4.43 6.09
CA GLU A 16 -3.81 -3.99 4.76
C GLU A 16 -2.60 -3.68 3.88
N ILE A 17 -2.37 -4.48 2.83
CA ILE A 17 -1.23 -4.34 1.91
C ILE A 17 -1.57 -3.60 0.61
N ALA A 18 -2.85 -3.53 0.27
CA ALA A 18 -3.33 -2.83 -0.91
C ALA A 18 -4.78 -2.39 -0.72
N SER A 19 -5.14 -1.29 -1.38
CA SER A 19 -6.53 -0.85 -1.51
C SER A 19 -6.86 -0.63 -2.98
N ALA A 20 -7.97 -1.19 -3.41
CA ALA A 20 -8.49 -1.10 -4.76
C ALA A 20 -9.80 -0.33 -4.81
N ALA A 21 -10.04 0.36 -5.92
CA ALA A 21 -11.27 1.07 -6.20
C ALA A 21 -11.72 0.81 -7.65
N VAL A 22 -13.02 0.80 -7.86
CA VAL A 22 -13.63 0.70 -9.19
C VAL A 22 -14.43 1.98 -9.42
N GLY A 23 -14.14 2.66 -10.53
CA GLY A 23 -14.87 3.82 -11.00
C GLY A 23 -16.23 3.43 -11.62
N PRO A 24 -17.18 4.38 -11.75
CA PRO A 24 -16.96 5.83 -11.70
C PRO A 24 -16.76 6.38 -10.28
N HIS A 25 -15.83 7.33 -10.14
CA HIS A 25 -15.52 8.02 -8.89
C HIS A 25 -15.95 9.50 -8.95
N PRO A 26 -16.40 10.12 -7.85
CA PRO A 26 -16.85 11.52 -7.85
C PRO A 26 -15.82 12.53 -8.39
N LEU A 27 -14.53 12.21 -8.29
CA LEU A 27 -13.44 13.04 -8.81
C LEU A 27 -13.23 12.92 -10.33
N ASP A 28 -13.77 11.90 -10.98
CA ASP A 28 -13.50 11.59 -12.40
C ASP A 28 -13.85 12.76 -13.32
N LYS A 29 -14.94 13.47 -13.03
CA LYS A 29 -15.39 14.65 -13.79
C LYS A 29 -14.33 15.77 -13.82
N ASN A 30 -13.60 15.95 -12.72
CA ASN A 30 -12.56 16.99 -12.62
C ASN A 30 -11.33 16.65 -13.49
N TRP A 31 -11.17 15.38 -13.86
CA TRP A 31 -10.05 14.86 -14.64
C TRP A 31 -10.43 14.44 -16.06
N GLY A 32 -11.67 14.71 -16.49
CA GLY A 32 -12.16 14.35 -17.82
C GLY A 32 -12.28 12.84 -18.06
N ILE A 33 -12.43 12.05 -16.99
CA ILE A 33 -12.62 10.61 -17.08
C ILE A 33 -14.13 10.34 -17.11
N PHE A 34 -14.60 9.65 -18.16
CA PHE A 34 -16.02 9.35 -18.36
C PHE A 34 -16.27 7.85 -18.58
N GLU A 35 -15.22 7.03 -18.51
CA GLU A 35 -15.24 5.59 -18.73
C GLU A 35 -15.11 4.85 -17.39
N ALA A 36 -15.59 3.60 -17.34
CA ALA A 36 -15.36 2.75 -16.19
C ALA A 36 -13.86 2.36 -16.10
N TRP A 37 -13.35 2.28 -14.87
CA TRP A 37 -11.95 1.93 -14.61
C TRP A 37 -11.83 1.15 -13.31
N ALA A 38 -10.70 0.44 -13.14
CA ALA A 38 -10.32 -0.19 -11.89
C ALA A 38 -8.86 0.15 -11.57
N GLY A 39 -8.59 0.46 -10.31
CA GLY A 39 -7.25 0.83 -9.85
C GLY A 39 -6.95 0.17 -8.51
N VAL A 40 -5.67 -0.12 -8.27
CA VAL A 40 -5.19 -0.69 -7.01
C VAL A 40 -3.85 -0.05 -6.64
N GLY A 41 -3.72 0.37 -5.38
CA GLY A 41 -2.49 0.87 -4.81
C GLY A 41 -1.88 -0.14 -3.84
N PHE A 42 -0.62 -0.52 -4.07
CA PHE A 42 0.14 -1.40 -3.18
C PHE A 42 1.17 -0.61 -2.38
N GLY A 43 1.23 -0.84 -1.07
CA GLY A 43 2.34 -0.36 -0.23
C GLY A 43 3.51 -1.33 -0.28
N ILE A 44 4.49 -1.11 -1.15
CA ILE A 44 5.60 -2.06 -1.40
C ILE A 44 6.39 -2.34 -0.11
N GLU A 45 6.70 -1.32 0.69
CA GLU A 45 7.41 -1.49 1.96
C GLU A 45 6.59 -2.29 2.97
N ARG A 46 5.26 -2.12 2.99
CA ARG A 46 4.38 -2.91 3.87
C ARG A 46 4.29 -4.35 3.39
N MET A 47 4.21 -4.57 2.09
CA MET A 47 4.26 -5.90 1.49
C MET A 47 5.59 -6.61 1.79
N ALA A 48 6.72 -5.90 1.68
CA ALA A 48 8.03 -6.41 2.06
C ALA A 48 8.12 -6.70 3.57
N MET A 49 7.54 -5.84 4.41
CA MET A 49 7.51 -6.01 5.86
C MET A 49 6.80 -7.30 6.26
N VAL A 50 5.62 -7.57 5.68
CA VAL A 50 4.86 -8.81 5.87
C VAL A 50 5.62 -10.02 5.31
N LYS A 51 6.14 -9.92 4.08
CA LYS A 51 6.87 -11.01 3.42
C LYS A 51 8.15 -11.42 4.18
N MET A 52 8.84 -10.47 4.78
CA MET A 52 10.10 -10.67 5.51
C MET A 52 9.90 -10.83 7.03
N ASP A 53 8.64 -10.85 7.50
CA ASP A 53 8.27 -10.92 8.93
C ASP A 53 9.05 -9.91 9.80
N THR A 54 9.17 -8.67 9.32
CA THR A 54 9.89 -7.62 10.04
C THR A 54 8.94 -6.84 10.95
N LYS A 55 9.40 -6.53 12.17
CA LYS A 55 8.56 -5.88 13.20
C LYS A 55 8.11 -4.46 12.85
N ARG A 56 8.82 -3.76 11.96
CA ARG A 56 8.58 -2.33 11.65
C ARG A 56 8.92 -2.08 10.19
N ILE A 57 8.12 -1.26 9.52
CA ILE A 57 8.29 -0.91 8.10
C ILE A 57 9.68 -0.30 7.78
N LYS A 58 10.29 0.40 8.74
CA LYS A 58 11.61 1.03 8.57
C LYS A 58 12.76 0.07 8.29
N HIS A 59 12.60 -1.23 8.57
CA HIS A 59 13.65 -2.22 8.28
C HIS A 59 13.75 -2.53 6.78
N VAL A 60 12.67 -2.34 6.03
CA VAL A 60 12.57 -2.64 4.59
C VAL A 60 12.33 -1.38 3.74
N ALA A 61 12.14 -0.23 4.37
CA ALA A 61 12.02 1.06 3.70
C ALA A 61 13.38 1.68 3.38
N ARG A 62 13.39 2.80 2.64
CA ARG A 62 14.60 3.59 2.40
C ARG A 62 15.24 4.01 3.73
N SER A 63 16.46 3.54 3.97
CA SER A 63 17.17 3.77 5.24
C SER A 63 18.68 3.87 5.04
N LEU A 64 19.35 4.54 5.97
CA LEU A 64 20.81 4.50 6.15
C LEU A 64 21.24 3.63 7.33
N THR A 65 20.28 3.13 8.11
CA THR A 65 20.50 2.31 9.31
C THR A 65 20.03 0.87 9.14
N TYR A 66 19.31 0.57 8.06
CA TYR A 66 18.81 -0.76 7.75
C TYR A 66 19.12 -1.10 6.30
N LEU A 67 19.50 -2.35 6.04
CA LEU A 67 19.67 -2.93 4.72
C LEU A 67 19.05 -4.33 4.72
N ASP A 68 18.17 -4.62 3.78
CA ASP A 68 17.47 -5.90 3.66
C ASP A 68 16.85 -6.43 4.97
N GLY A 69 16.25 -5.56 5.77
CA GLY A 69 15.63 -5.93 7.04
C GLY A 69 16.59 -5.94 8.24
N ALA A 70 17.90 -5.99 8.02
CA ALA A 70 18.92 -6.06 9.06
C ALA A 70 19.39 -4.67 9.51
N SER A 71 19.71 -4.54 10.80
CA SER A 71 20.34 -3.32 11.35
C SER A 71 21.80 -3.24 10.90
N LEU A 72 22.22 -2.08 10.39
CA LEU A 72 23.62 -1.80 10.08
C LEU A 72 24.42 -1.39 11.32
N ASP A 73 23.74 -1.05 12.41
CA ASP A 73 24.36 -0.91 13.72
C ASP A 73 24.60 -2.32 14.29
N VAL A 74 25.71 -2.93 13.86
CA VAL A 74 26.26 -4.18 14.38
C VAL A 74 27.37 -3.81 15.38
N GLN A 75 27.00 -3.68 16.66
CA GLN A 75 27.95 -3.66 17.78
C GLN A 75 28.30 -5.08 18.22
#